data_AF-A0A7X7QS89-F1
#
_entry.id   AF-A0A7X7QS89-F1
#
_cell.length_a   1.000
_cell.length_b   1.000
_cell.length_c   1.000
_cell.angle_alpha   90.00
_cell.angle_beta   90.00
_cell.angle_gamma   90.00
#
_symmetry.space_group_name_H-M   'P 1'
#
loop_
_entity.id
_entity.type
_entity.pdbx_description
1 polymer ?
#
loop_
_entity_poly.entity_id
_entity_poly.type
_entity_poly.pdbx_seq_one_letter_code
_entity_poly.pdbx_strand_id
1 'polypeptide(L)'
;MNCSATAFKAREQLRGFLGELSPHFSKPLGKFVGDMVYGIQASQDVKLSQIARALDEPISMKKLEDRLSRMLWSEGIDQEIFGGIARLGARRIRQDTLIVIDPTDIQKLYAEKMPGSELSFQLPPNPANCAHRSTRHAAACPA
;
A
#
# COMPACT_ATOMS: atom_id res chain seq x y z
N MET A 1 24.68 10.15 13.77
CA MET A 1 24.18 9.74 12.44
C MET A 1 24.08 10.99 11.57
N ASN A 2 24.64 10.97 10.35
CA ASN A 2 24.57 12.12 9.45
C ASN A 2 23.29 12.03 8.60
N CYS A 3 22.19 12.60 9.09
CA CYS A 3 20.84 12.44 8.53
C CYS A 3 20.75 12.86 7.06
N SER A 4 21.50 13.89 6.65
CA SER A 4 21.51 14.38 5.27
C SER A 4 22.16 13.38 4.30
N ALA A 5 23.29 12.77 4.70
CA ALA A 5 23.98 11.76 3.90
C ALA A 5 23.14 10.48 3.75
N THR A 6 22.44 10.07 4.81
CA THR A 6 21.52 8.92 4.76
C THR A 6 20.33 9.20 3.84
N ALA A 7 19.69 10.37 3.97
CA ALA A 7 18.58 10.76 3.11
C ALA A 7 18.99 10.85 1.63
N PHE A 8 20.18 11.37 1.34
CA PHE A 8 20.73 11.41 -0.01
C PHE A 8 20.90 10.00 -0.60
N LYS A 9 21.52 9.08 0.14
CA LYS A 9 21.70 7.69 -0.29
C LYS A 9 20.37 6.97 -0.51
N ALA A 10 19.39 7.16 0.38
CA ALA A 10 18.06 6.57 0.23
C ALA A 10 17.36 7.06 -1.06
N ARG A 11 17.45 8.37 -1.37
CA ARG A 11 16.91 8.94 -2.61
C ARG A 11 17.64 8.41 -3.84
N GLU A 12 18.96 8.23 -3.77
CA GLU A 12 19.75 7.66 -4.85
C GLU A 12 19.39 6.18 -5.11
N GLN A 13 19.27 5.38 -4.05
CA GLN A 13 18.83 3.98 -4.16
C GLN A 13 17.41 3.89 -4.74
N LEU A 14 16.50 4.76 -4.29
CA LEU A 14 15.15 4.83 -4.84
C LEU A 14 15.18 5.19 -6.33
N ARG A 15 15.98 6.19 -6.73
CA ARG A 15 16.13 6.56 -8.14
C ARG A 15 16.70 5.41 -8.98
N GLY A 16 17.71 4.71 -8.47
CA GLY A 16 18.28 3.54 -9.14
C GLY A 16 17.26 2.42 -9.33
N PHE A 17 16.54 2.08 -8.26
CA PHE A 17 15.47 1.08 -8.29
C PHE A 17 14.35 1.45 -9.27
N LEU A 18 13.86 2.69 -9.21
CA LEU A 18 12.85 3.17 -10.15
C LEU A 18 13.38 3.19 -11.58
N GLY A 19 14.68 3.44 -11.78
CA GLY A 19 15.34 3.34 -13.08
C GLY A 19 15.38 1.92 -13.64
N GLU A 20 15.50 0.90 -12.79
CA GLU A 20 15.41 -0.52 -13.20
C GLU A 20 13.97 -0.91 -13.57
N LEU A 21 12.96 -0.30 -12.95
CA LEU A 21 11.54 -0.54 -13.25
C LEU A 21 11.01 0.29 -14.44
N SER A 22 11.53 1.51 -14.62
CA SER A 22 11.01 2.51 -15.55
C SER A 22 10.92 2.10 -17.03
N PRO A 23 11.82 1.27 -17.60
CA PRO A 23 11.72 0.86 -19.01
C PRO A 23 10.41 0.11 -19.33
N HIS A 24 9.74 -0.41 -18.31
CA HIS A 24 8.51 -1.18 -18.45
C HIS A 24 7.26 -0.40 -18.06
N PHE A 25 7.41 0.84 -17.56
CA PHE A 25 6.30 1.67 -17.10
C PHE A 25 6.07 2.83 -18.05
N SER A 26 4.80 3.18 -18.22
CA SER A 26 4.44 4.49 -18.78
C SER A 26 5.01 5.62 -17.89
N LYS A 27 5.28 6.80 -18.47
CA LYS A 27 5.75 7.96 -17.70
C LYS A 27 4.83 8.29 -16.51
N PRO A 28 3.49 8.28 -16.64
CA PRO A 28 2.60 8.50 -15.51
C PRO A 28 2.74 7.45 -14.40
N LEU A 29 2.86 6.17 -14.77
CA LEU A 29 3.03 5.09 -13.80
C LEU A 29 4.38 5.20 -13.08
N GLY A 30 5.47 5.43 -13.81
CA GLY A 30 6.79 5.62 -13.21
C GLY A 30 6.82 6.77 -12.20
N LYS A 31 6.20 7.91 -12.53
CA LYS A 31 6.05 9.03 -11.59
C LYS A 31 5.24 8.61 -10.37
N PHE A 32 4.10 7.95 -10.58
CA PHE A 32 3.24 7.50 -9.49
C PHE A 32 3.95 6.55 -8.53
N VAL A 33 4.63 5.52 -9.03
CA VAL A 33 5.38 4.57 -8.19
C VAL A 33 6.46 5.32 -7.40
N GLY A 34 7.17 6.25 -8.04
CA GLY A 34 8.17 7.07 -7.37
C GLY A 34 7.60 7.95 -6.26
N ASP A 35 6.51 8.67 -6.55
CA ASP A 35 5.79 9.50 -5.59
C ASP A 35 5.32 8.67 -4.38
N MET A 36 4.72 7.50 -4.63
CA MET A 36 4.20 6.62 -3.57
C MET A 36 5.31 6.04 -2.70
N VAL A 37 6.36 5.49 -3.30
CA VAL A 37 7.46 4.88 -2.53
C VAL A 37 8.21 5.93 -1.71
N TYR A 38 8.47 7.11 -2.29
CA TYR A 38 9.08 8.22 -1.55
C TYR A 38 8.15 8.71 -0.44
N GLY A 39 6.88 8.96 -0.75
CA GLY A 39 5.94 9.54 0.21
C GLY A 39 5.63 8.59 1.36
N ILE A 40 5.58 7.27 1.15
CA ILE A 40 5.46 6.27 2.24
C ILE A 40 6.69 6.32 3.14
N GLN A 41 7.90 6.36 2.57
CA GLN A 41 9.14 6.44 3.37
C GLN A 41 9.21 7.74 4.18
N ALA A 42 8.85 8.86 3.57
CA ALA A 42 8.96 10.18 4.18
C ALA A 42 7.86 10.45 5.22
N SER A 43 6.62 10.00 4.97
CA SER A 43 5.49 10.18 5.90
C SER A 43 5.37 9.10 6.96
N GLN A 44 5.97 7.92 6.73
CA GLN A 44 5.77 6.72 7.53
C GLN A 44 4.28 6.33 7.67
N ASP A 45 3.46 6.69 6.68
CA ASP A 45 2.03 6.42 6.64
C ASP A 45 1.63 6.00 5.21
N VAL A 46 0.53 5.26 5.11
CA VAL A 46 -0.05 4.79 3.82
C VAL A 46 -1.21 5.68 3.37
N LYS A 47 -1.70 6.60 4.22
CA LYS A 47 -2.77 7.53 3.88
C LYS A 47 -2.29 8.51 2.81
N LEU A 48 -3.05 8.63 1.71
CA LEU A 48 -2.73 9.53 0.60
C LEU A 48 -2.55 10.98 1.04
N SER A 49 -3.36 11.45 2.00
CA SER A 49 -3.20 12.81 2.55
C SER A 49 -1.85 13.03 3.24
N GLN A 50 -1.27 12.02 3.90
CA GLN A 50 0.05 12.13 4.53
C GLN A 50 1.17 12.04 3.49
N ILE A 51 1.04 11.11 2.55
CA ILE A 51 1.95 10.97 1.40
C ILE A 51 2.00 12.28 0.61
N ALA A 52 0.84 12.88 0.32
CA ALA A 52 0.73 14.15 -0.40
C ALA A 52 1.41 15.31 0.36
N ARG A 53 1.30 15.37 1.70
CA ARG A 53 2.01 16.37 2.52
C ARG A 53 3.52 16.16 2.47
N ALA A 54 3.97 14.91 2.50
CA ALA A 54 5.40 14.57 2.45
C ALA A 54 6.05 14.83 1.08
N LEU A 55 5.26 14.81 0.00
CA LEU A 55 5.72 15.13 -1.35
C LEU A 55 5.95 16.62 -1.56
N ASP A 56 5.19 17.48 -0.87
CA ASP A 56 5.31 18.95 -0.90
C ASP A 56 5.37 19.53 -2.33
N GLU A 57 4.52 19.03 -3.24
CA GLU A 57 4.46 19.52 -4.62
C GLU A 57 3.78 20.91 -4.67
N PRO A 58 4.17 21.80 -5.61
CA PRO A 58 3.60 23.13 -5.79
C PRO A 58 2.21 23.10 -6.47
N ILE A 59 1.33 22.22 -6.00
CA ILE A 59 -0.08 22.09 -6.41
C ILE A 59 -0.94 21.97 -5.15
N SER A 60 -2.25 22.20 -5.28
CA SER A 60 -3.11 22.04 -4.10
C SER A 60 -3.15 20.59 -3.62
N MET A 61 -3.13 20.41 -2.30
CA MET A 61 -3.21 19.09 -1.64
C MET A 61 -4.33 18.21 -2.21
N LYS A 62 -5.51 18.79 -2.42
CA LYS A 62 -6.65 18.10 -3.04
C LYS A 62 -6.32 17.56 -4.44
N LYS A 63 -5.69 18.36 -5.30
CA LYS A 63 -5.35 17.93 -6.66
C LYS A 63 -4.30 16.82 -6.66
N LEU A 64 -3.34 16.89 -5.75
CA LEU A 64 -2.31 15.86 -5.58
C LEU A 64 -2.93 14.54 -5.12
N GLU A 65 -3.75 14.59 -4.06
CA GLU A 65 -4.43 13.43 -3.51
C GLU A 65 -5.37 12.80 -4.56
N ASP A 66 -6.15 13.60 -5.29
CA ASP A 66 -7.00 13.13 -6.38
C ASP A 66 -6.18 12.44 -7.50
N ARG A 67 -5.00 12.98 -7.85
CA ARG A 67 -4.10 12.39 -8.84
C ARG A 67 -3.59 11.02 -8.39
N LEU A 68 -3.12 10.91 -7.15
CA LEU A 68 -2.64 9.65 -6.58
C LEU A 68 -3.77 8.62 -6.48
N SER A 69 -4.94 9.04 -6.00
CA SER A 69 -6.11 8.18 -5.87
C SER A 69 -6.61 7.66 -7.23
N ARG A 70 -6.66 8.52 -8.26
CA ARG A 70 -7.07 8.09 -9.60
C ARG A 70 -6.10 7.08 -10.20
N MET A 71 -4.80 7.27 -9.98
CA MET A 71 -3.80 6.30 -10.46
C MET A 71 -3.88 4.98 -9.70
N LEU A 72 -4.13 4.99 -8.38
CA LEU A 72 -4.38 3.76 -7.62
C LEU A 72 -5.59 2.97 -8.13
N TRP A 73 -6.59 3.65 -8.69
CA TRP A 73 -7.80 3.04 -9.22
C TRP A 73 -7.69 2.68 -10.71
N SER A 74 -6.56 2.94 -11.37
CA SER A 74 -6.43 2.62 -12.79
C SER A 74 -6.34 1.11 -12.99
N GLU A 75 -7.14 0.58 -13.90
CA GLU A 75 -7.07 -0.82 -14.32
C GLU A 75 -5.67 -1.17 -14.83
N GLY A 76 -5.19 -2.39 -14.55
CA GLY A 76 -3.90 -2.85 -15.04
C GLY A 76 -2.70 -2.54 -14.14
N ILE A 77 -2.83 -1.57 -13.22
CA ILE A 77 -1.68 -1.03 -12.49
C ILE A 77 -0.99 -2.06 -11.60
N ASP A 78 -1.75 -2.94 -10.97
CA ASP A 78 -1.26 -4.02 -10.14
C ASP A 78 -0.46 -5.02 -10.98
N GLN A 79 -0.98 -5.44 -12.15
CA GLN A 79 -0.25 -6.36 -13.02
C GLN A 79 1.01 -5.72 -13.61
N GLU A 80 0.98 -4.44 -13.95
CA GLU A 80 2.17 -3.71 -14.41
C GLU A 80 3.25 -3.68 -13.32
N ILE A 81 2.88 -3.28 -12.09
CA ILE A 81 3.81 -3.20 -10.96
C ILE A 81 4.35 -4.59 -10.59
N PHE A 82 3.47 -5.57 -10.35
CA PHE A 82 3.88 -6.93 -9.98
C PHE A 82 4.73 -7.57 -11.07
N GLY A 83 4.34 -7.42 -12.34
CA GLY A 83 5.12 -7.92 -13.47
C GLY A 83 6.50 -7.27 -13.56
N GLY A 84 6.60 -5.96 -13.32
CA GLY A 84 7.87 -5.23 -13.27
C GLY A 84 8.80 -5.77 -12.17
N ILE A 85 8.27 -5.93 -10.95
CA ILE A 85 9.03 -6.45 -9.80
C ILE A 85 9.43 -7.91 -10.03
N ALA A 86 8.52 -8.75 -10.52
CA ALA A 86 8.79 -10.16 -10.79
C ALA A 86 9.89 -10.34 -11.86
N ARG A 87 9.84 -9.56 -12.95
CA ARG A 87 10.91 -9.55 -13.96
C ARG A 87 12.26 -9.15 -13.36
N LEU A 88 12.26 -8.16 -12.49
CA LEU A 88 13.49 -7.71 -11.83
C LEU A 88 14.07 -8.78 -10.91
N GLY A 89 13.21 -9.42 -10.12
CA GLY A 89 13.56 -10.53 -9.24
C GLY A 89 14.07 -11.75 -10.00
N ALA A 90 13.38 -12.14 -11.08
CA ALA A 90 13.71 -13.30 -11.89
C ALA A 90 15.14 -13.27 -12.45
N ARG A 91 15.64 -12.08 -12.81
CA ARG A 91 17.04 -11.89 -13.28
C ARG A 91 18.10 -12.23 -12.23
N ARG A 92 17.71 -12.29 -10.95
CA ARG A 92 18.62 -12.55 -9.81
C ARG A 92 18.52 -13.98 -9.29
N ILE A 93 17.57 -14.78 -9.78
CA ILE A 93 17.36 -16.18 -9.39
C ILE A 93 18.41 -17.08 -10.05
N ARG A 94 18.98 -17.98 -9.25
CA ARG A 94 19.95 -19.01 -9.65
C ARG A 94 19.51 -20.37 -9.08
N GLN A 95 20.18 -21.44 -9.49
CA GLN A 95 19.89 -22.81 -9.03
C GLN A 95 19.99 -22.98 -7.51
N ASP A 96 20.86 -22.22 -6.85
CA ASP A 96 21.12 -22.25 -5.41
C ASP A 96 20.26 -21.23 -4.63
N THR A 97 19.32 -20.55 -5.28
CA THR A 97 18.51 -19.51 -4.62
C THR A 97 17.49 -20.13 -3.67
N LEU A 98 17.63 -19.82 -2.38
CA LEU A 98 16.62 -20.13 -1.37
C LEU A 98 15.40 -19.24 -1.56
N ILE A 99 14.22 -19.85 -1.74
CA ILE A 99 12.94 -19.15 -1.78
C ILE A 99 12.29 -19.25 -0.40
N VAL A 100 12.15 -18.11 0.28
CA VAL A 100 11.44 -18.00 1.55
C VAL A 100 10.03 -17.50 1.28
N ILE A 101 9.03 -18.22 1.78
CA ILE A 101 7.61 -17.90 1.59
C ILE A 101 7.01 -17.55 2.95
N ASP A 102 6.44 -16.36 3.06
CA ASP A 102 5.65 -15.92 4.19
C ASP A 102 4.18 -15.80 3.76
N PRO A 103 3.27 -16.67 4.25
CA PRO A 103 1.86 -16.64 3.91
C PRO A 103 1.05 -15.65 4.78
N THR A 104 1.69 -14.69 5.44
CA THR A 104 1.00 -13.67 6.24
C THR A 104 0.03 -12.85 5.38
N ASP A 105 -1.18 -12.67 5.92
CA ASP A 105 -2.27 -11.95 5.25
C ASP A 105 -2.43 -10.52 5.79
N ILE A 106 -2.93 -9.62 4.93
CA ILE A 106 -3.20 -8.22 5.30
C ILE A 106 -4.63 -8.11 5.83
N GLN A 107 -4.77 -7.94 7.14
CA GLN A 107 -6.06 -7.76 7.79
C GLN A 107 -6.46 -6.29 7.87
N LYS A 108 -7.65 -5.94 7.35
CA LYS A 108 -8.30 -4.65 7.58
C LYS A 108 -9.64 -4.84 8.29
N LEU A 109 -9.59 -4.87 9.62
CA LEU A 109 -10.73 -5.14 10.51
C LEU A 109 -11.94 -4.21 10.34
N TYR A 110 -11.77 -3.07 9.66
CA TYR A 110 -12.84 -2.09 9.44
C TYR A 110 -13.12 -1.84 7.95
N ALA A 111 -12.53 -2.62 7.04
CA ALA A 111 -12.78 -2.46 5.63
C ALA A 111 -14.09 -3.15 5.22
N GLU A 112 -14.95 -2.43 4.53
CA GLU A 112 -16.16 -3.01 3.91
C GLU A 112 -15.82 -3.83 2.66
N LYS A 113 -14.65 -3.61 2.05
CA LYS A 113 -14.17 -4.31 0.86
C LYS A 113 -12.68 -4.65 0.98
N MET A 114 -12.34 -5.92 0.74
CA MET A 114 -10.96 -6.37 0.53
C MET A 114 -10.89 -7.31 -0.69
N PRO A 115 -9.89 -7.17 -1.57
CA PRO A 115 -9.61 -8.19 -2.59
C PRO A 115 -9.15 -9.48 -1.90
N GLY A 116 -9.82 -10.61 -2.16
CA GLY A 116 -9.47 -11.92 -1.60
C GLY A 116 -10.25 -12.34 -0.34
N SER A 117 -11.10 -11.49 0.23
CA SER A 117 -11.84 -11.77 1.48
C SER A 117 -13.13 -12.58 1.30
N GLU A 118 -13.27 -13.38 0.23
CA GLU A 118 -14.37 -14.34 0.12
C GLU A 118 -14.28 -15.46 1.18
N LEU A 119 -13.13 -15.62 1.83
CA LEU A 119 -13.00 -16.43 3.03
C LEU A 119 -13.47 -15.67 4.27
N SER A 120 -14.80 -15.69 4.46
CA SER A 120 -15.53 -15.63 5.73
C SER A 120 -14.71 -15.23 6.96
N PHE A 121 -14.46 -13.94 7.16
CA PHE A 121 -14.18 -13.41 8.49
C PHE A 121 -15.43 -12.70 8.97
N GLN A 122 -16.17 -13.34 9.88
CA GLN A 122 -17.24 -12.66 10.61
C GLN A 122 -16.59 -11.53 11.40
N LEU A 123 -16.72 -10.30 10.89
CA LEU A 123 -16.36 -9.11 11.63
C LEU A 123 -17.01 -9.21 13.02
N PRO A 124 -16.25 -9.04 14.12
CA PRO A 124 -16.86 -8.96 15.44
C PRO A 124 -17.88 -7.81 15.42
N PRO A 125 -19.05 -7.97 16.07
CA PRO A 125 -20.09 -6.96 16.05
C PRO A 125 -19.52 -5.61 16.52
N ASN A 126 -19.79 -4.56 15.74
CA ASN A 126 -19.37 -3.20 16.04
C ASN A 126 -19.95 -2.80 17.42
N PRO A 127 -19.11 -2.42 18.42
CA PRO A 127 -19.59 -2.05 19.74
C PRO A 127 -20.52 -0.82 19.72
N ALA A 128 -20.47 0.01 18.67
CA ALA A 128 -21.41 1.12 18.48
C ALA A 128 -22.86 0.65 18.22
N ASN A 129 -23.06 -0.56 17.68
CA ASN A 129 -24.39 -1.14 17.46
C ASN A 129 -24.94 -1.93 18.68
N CYS A 130 -24.11 -2.24 19.68
CA CYS A 130 -24.57 -2.92 20.91
C CYS A 130 -25.35 -1.99 21.85
N ALA A 131 -25.11 -0.67 21.79
CA ALA A 131 -25.72 0.29 22.72
C ALA A 131 -27.19 0.66 22.40
N HIS A 132 -27.79 0.13 21.33
CA HIS A 132 -29.17 0.42 20.94
C HIS A 132 -30.14 -0.75 21.02
N ARG A 133 -29.70 -1.90 21.55
CA ARG A 133 -30.56 -3.07 21.76
C ARG A 133 -30.55 -3.54 23.21
N SER A 134 -30.70 -2.61 24.15
CA SER A 134 -31.01 -2.92 25.55
C SER A 134 -32.40 -2.41 25.89
N THR A 135 -33.41 -3.19 25.51
CA THR A 135 -34.59 -3.53 26.33
C THR A 135 -35.42 -4.53 25.50
N ARG A 136 -35.80 -5.64 26.14
CA ARG A 136 -36.60 -6.77 25.62
C ARG A 136 -35.77 -7.96 25.10
N HIS A 137 -35.89 -9.03 25.89
CA HIS A 137 -35.42 -10.39 25.68
C HIS A 137 -33.99 -10.70 26.13
N ALA A 138 -33.86 -10.84 27.45
CA ALA A 138 -32.95 -11.82 28.04
C ALA A 138 -33.36 -13.22 27.55
N ALA A 139 -32.47 -13.87 26.80
CA ALA A 139 -32.52 -15.30 26.55
C ALA A 139 -31.10 -15.86 26.68
N ALA A 140 -30.98 -16.76 27.65
CA ALA A 140 -29.83 -17.56 28.10
C ALA A 140 -28.67 -17.79 27.12
N CYS A 141 -27.45 -17.48 27.57
CA CYS A 141 -26.22 -18.15 27.10
C CYS A 141 -26.02 -19.42 27.94
N PRO A 142 -25.83 -20.61 27.34
CA PRO A 142 -25.36 -21.79 28.08
C PRO A 142 -23.86 -21.67 28.36
N ALA A 143 -23.44 -22.31 29.46
CA ALA A 143 -22.09 -22.31 30.03
C ALA A 143 -21.05 -23.04 29.15
#